data_AF-A0A6N9NU54-F1
#
_entry.id   AF-A0A6N9NU54-F1
#
_cell.length_a   1.000
_cell.length_b   1.000
_cell.length_c   1.000
_cell.angle_alpha   90.00
_cell.angle_beta   90.00
_cell.angle_gamma   90.00
#
_symmetry.space_group_name_H-M   'P 1'
#
loop_
_entity.id
_entity.type
_entity.pdbx_description
1 polymer ?
#
loop_
_entity_poly.entity_id
_entity_poly.type
_entity_poly.pdbx_seq_one_letter_code
_entity_poly.pdbx_strand_id
1 'polypeptide(L)' 'MSQNERIAEYTRLMQEALMKTGITYAVEAGKNLVLFDTQTNAPIELEITVGTEVKVENGQTSIVTFDRSNVEK' A
#
# COMPACT_ATOMS: atom_id res chain seq x y z
N MET A 1 -19.26 -10.90 2.83
CA MET A 1 -17.83 -10.64 3.06
C MET A 1 -17.69 -9.68 4.23
N SER A 2 -16.92 -10.07 5.24
CA SER A 2 -16.39 -9.21 6.30
C SER A 2 -15.50 -8.10 5.73
N GLN A 3 -15.19 -7.08 6.53
CA GLN A 3 -14.28 -6.00 6.13
C GLN A 3 -12.90 -6.56 5.76
N ASN A 4 -12.38 -7.52 6.53
CA ASN A 4 -11.09 -8.17 6.26
C ASN A 4 -11.09 -8.92 4.92
N GLU A 5 -12.15 -9.66 4.60
CA GLU A 5 -12.28 -10.34 3.30
C GLU A 5 -12.32 -9.33 2.14
N ARG A 6 -12.97 -8.17 2.32
CA ARG A 6 -12.97 -7.10 1.31
C ARG A 6 -11.60 -6.46 1.13
N ILE A 7 -10.86 -6.22 2.22
CA ILE A 7 -9.49 -5.69 2.18
C ILE A 7 -8.56 -6.68 1.45
N ALA A 8 -8.67 -7.97 1.76
CA ALA A 8 -7.88 -9.02 1.10
C ALA A 8 -8.17 -9.06 -0.41
N GLU A 9 -9.43 -9.01 -0.80
CA GLU A 9 -9.82 -8.98 -2.21
C GLU A 9 -9.36 -7.71 -2.92
N TYR A 10 -9.49 -6.54 -2.28
CA TYR A 10 -8.96 -5.28 -2.81
C TYR A 10 -7.45 -5.35 -3.07
N THR A 11 -6.70 -5.90 -2.10
CA THR A 11 -5.24 -6.07 -2.22
C THR A 11 -4.88 -6.99 -3.38
N ARG A 12 -5.61 -8.10 -3.55
CA ARG A 12 -5.45 -9.04 -4.68
C ARG A 12 -5.70 -8.34 -6.03
N LEU A 13 -6.77 -7.55 -6.13
CA LEU A 13 -7.09 -6.79 -7.34
C LEU A 13 -5.99 -5.76 -7.67
N MET A 14 -5.37 -5.15 -6.66
CA MET A 14 -4.28 -4.21 -6.89
C MET A 14 -3.00 -4.90 -7.37
N GLN A 15 -2.70 -6.09 -6.86
CA GLN A 15 -1.62 -6.91 -7.40
C GLN A 15 -1.87 -7.30 -8.86
N GLU A 16 -3.10 -7.66 -9.21
CA GLU A 16 -3.44 -7.91 -10.62
C GLU A 16 -3.28 -6.66 -11.49
N ALA A 17 -3.73 -5.50 -11.02
CA ALA A 17 -3.59 -4.26 -11.76
C ALA A 17 -2.11 -3.92 -12.00
N LEU A 18 -1.25 -4.11 -10.98
CA LEU A 18 0.19 -3.97 -11.11
C LEU A 18 0.76 -4.92 -12.18
N MET A 19 0.42 -6.21 -12.13
CA MET A 19 0.90 -7.17 -13.12
C MET A 19 0.45 -6.84 -14.55
N LYS A 20 -0.76 -6.30 -14.71
CA LYS A 20 -1.34 -5.98 -16.03
C LYS A 20 -0.84 -4.65 -16.60
N THR A 21 -0.60 -3.66 -15.75
CA THR A 21 -0.39 -2.26 -16.18
C THR A 21 1.00 -1.72 -15.84
N GLY A 22 1.73 -2.36 -14.93
CA GLY A 22 2.96 -1.83 -14.35
C GLY A 22 2.75 -0.68 -13.37
N ILE A 23 1.51 -0.37 -12.97
CA ILE A 23 1.16 0.77 -12.11
C ILE A 23 0.55 0.25 -10.80
N THR A 24 0.96 0.83 -9.67
CA THR A 24 0.39 0.60 -8.34
C THR A 24 0.20 1.93 -7.61
N TYR A 25 -0.45 1.91 -6.46
CA TYR A 25 -0.56 3.07 -5.57
C TYR A 25 0.79 3.38 -4.92
N ALA A 26 1.01 4.66 -4.64
CA ALA A 26 2.11 5.14 -3.82
C ALA A 26 1.54 5.88 -2.61
N VAL A 27 2.19 5.72 -1.46
CA VAL A 27 1.90 6.51 -0.26
C VAL A 27 3.14 7.27 0.14
N GLU A 28 2.95 8.38 0.85
CA GLU A 28 4.06 9.11 1.44
C GLU A 28 4.80 8.23 2.46
N ALA A 29 6.12 8.38 2.51
CA ALA A 29 6.96 7.67 3.46
C ALA A 29 6.50 7.93 4.90
N GLY A 30 6.34 6.86 5.68
CA GLY A 30 5.88 6.95 7.07
C GLY A 30 4.38 7.19 7.26
N LYS A 31 3.57 7.14 6.18
CA LYS A 31 2.11 7.19 6.25
C LYS A 31 1.48 5.82 6.00
N ASN A 32 0.29 5.61 6.57
CA ASN A 32 -0.56 4.46 6.27
C ASN A 32 -1.21 4.61 4.89
N LEU A 33 -1.45 3.49 4.21
CA LEU A 33 -2.38 3.47 3.09
C LEU A 33 -3.80 3.63 3.64
N VAL A 34 -4.51 4.67 3.20
CA VAL A 34 -5.89 4.90 3.62
C VAL A 34 -6.84 4.43 2.53
N LEU A 35 -7.66 3.44 2.85
CA LEU A 35 -8.81 3.05 2.04
C LEU A 35 -10.07 3.69 2.61
N PHE A 36 -11.07 3.98 1.78
CA PHE A 36 -12.36 4.46 2.26
C PHE A 36 -13.42 3.38 2.04
N ASP A 37 -13.99 2.87 3.14
CA ASP A 37 -15.04 1.85 3.09
C ASP A 37 -16.40 2.52 2.93
N THR A 38 -16.95 2.44 1.73
CA THR A 38 -18.26 3.03 1.40
C THR A 38 -19.44 2.28 2.03
N GLN A 39 -19.25 1.05 2.54
CA GLN A 39 -20.32 0.33 3.24
C GLN A 39 -20.48 0.82 4.68
N THR A 40 -19.40 1.30 5.30
CA THR A 40 -19.39 1.81 6.67
C THR A 40 -19.20 3.32 6.76
N ASN A 41 -18.91 3.99 5.63
CA ASN A 41 -18.54 5.40 5.54
C ASN A 41 -17.39 5.79 6.48
N ALA A 42 -16.37 4.93 6.55
CA ALA A 42 -15.23 5.12 7.44
C ALA A 42 -13.89 4.85 6.73
N PRO A 43 -12.81 5.54 7.11
CA PRO A 43 -11.47 5.22 6.64
C PRO A 43 -10.98 3.89 7.26
N ILE A 44 -10.19 3.15 6.49
CA ILE A 44 -9.42 1.98 6.92
C ILE A 44 -7.95 2.33 6.73
N GLU A 45 -7.19 2.32 7.83
CA GLU A 45 -5.76 2.55 7.80
C GLU A 45 -5.01 1.22 7.73
N LEU A 46 -4.23 1.04 6.66
CA LEU A 46 -3.40 -0.13 6.44
C LEU A 46 -1.92 0.25 6.62
N GLU A 47 -1.29 -0.37 7.60
CA GLU A 47 0.16 -0.26 7.82
C GLU A 47 0.90 -0.91 6.65
N ILE A 48 1.78 -0.16 5.98
CA ILE A 48 2.64 -0.72 4.93
C ILE A 48 3.86 -1.34 5.59
N THR A 49 3.85 -2.67 5.67
CA THR A 49 4.97 -3.45 6.18
C THR A 49 6.00 -3.74 5.10
N VAL A 50 5.57 -3.94 3.84
CA VAL A 50 6.48 -4.19 2.70
C VAL A 50 6.17 -3.18 1.61
N GLY A 51 7.20 -2.52 1.08
CA GLY A 51 7.02 -1.52 0.05
C GLY A 51 8.32 -1.05 -0.59
N THR A 52 8.18 -0.25 -1.64
CA THR A 52 9.30 0.45 -2.27
C THR A 52 9.11 1.93 -2.02
N GLU A 53 10.01 2.52 -1.24
CA GLU A 53 10.10 3.95 -1.03
C GLU A 53 10.84 4.58 -2.22
N VAL A 54 10.20 5.54 -2.88
CA VAL A 54 10.78 6.30 -4.00
C VAL A 54 10.92 7.75 -3.56
N LYS A 55 12.15 8.23 -3.42
CA LYS A 55 12.46 9.65 -3.18
C LYS A 55 13.03 10.27 -4.43
N VAL A 56 12.55 11.45 -4.80
CA VAL A 56 13.12 12.26 -5.88
C VAL A 56 13.71 13.52 -5.27
N GLU A 57 15.04 13.60 -5.20
CA GLU A 57 15.76 14.75 -4.67
C GLU A 57 16.76 15.25 -5.72
N ASN A 58 16.70 16.54 -6.07
CA ASN A 58 17.58 17.17 -7.06
C ASN A 58 17.63 16.44 -8.42
N GLY A 59 16.51 15.85 -8.84
CA GLY A 59 16.42 15.08 -10.10
C GLY A 59 17.04 13.68 -10.03
N GLN A 60 17.57 13.26 -8.88
CA GLN A 60 17.95 11.86 -8.61
C GLN A 60 16.80 11.12 -7.94
N THR A 61 16.48 9.96 -8.51
CA THR A 61 15.51 9.03 -7.92
C THR A 61 16.24 8.00 -7.07
N SER A 62 16.00 8.01 -5.76
CA SER A 62 16.41 6.97 -4.83
C SER A 62 15.27 5.99 -4.61
N ILE A 63 15.52 4.71 -4.87
CA ILE A 63 14.55 3.63 -4.73
C ILE A 63 15.05 2.68 -3.64
N VAL A 64 14.28 2.53 -2.57
CA VAL A 64 14.61 1.64 -1.43
C VAL A 64 13.44 0.70 -1.19
N THR A 65 13.64 -0.59 -1.39
CA THR A 65 12.67 -1.62 -0.95
C THR A 65 12.87 -1.88 0.54
N PHE A 66 11.79 -1.85 1.31
CA PHE A 66 11.78 -2.21 2.72
C PHE A 66 10.82 -3.37 2.98
N ASP A 67 11.19 -4.20 3.94
CA ASP A 67 10.36 -5.26 4.50
C ASP A 67 10.44 -5.18 6.03
N ARG A 68 9.33 -4.77 6.64
CA ARG A 68 9.13 -4.62 8.08
C ARG A 68 8.24 -5.72 8.65
N SER A 69 7.93 -6.77 7.88
CA SER A 69 7.12 -7.90 8.35
C SER A 69 7.77 -8.65 9.52
N ASN A 70 9.11 -8.59 9.60
CA ASN A 70 9.91 -9.27 10.62
C ASN A 70 10.36 -8.37 11.78
N VAL A 71 9.89 -7.11 11.84
CA VAL A 71 10.17 -6.25 12.99
C VAL A 71 9.18 -6.65 14.09
N GLU A 72 9.65 -7.44 15.06
CA GLU A 72 8.88 -7.79 16.26
C GLU A 72 8.34 -6.51 16.91
N LYS A 73 7.03 -6.47 17.18
CA LYS A 73 6.36 -5.40 17.94
C LYS A 73 6.62 -5.55 19.43
#